data_AF-A0A9W8DEI1-F1
#
_entry.id   AF-A0A9W8DEI1-F1
#
_cell.length_a   1.000
_cell.length_b   1.000
_cell.length_c   1.000
_cell.angle_alpha   90.00
_cell.angle_beta   90.00
_cell.angle_gamma   90.00
#
_symmetry.space_group_name_H-M   'P 1'
#
loop_
_entity.id
_entity.type
_entity.pdbx_description
1 polymer ?
#
loop_
_entity_poly.entity_id
_entity_poly.type
_entity_poly.pdbx_seq_one_letter_code
_entity_poly.pdbx_strand_id
1 'polypeptide(L)' 'DELILTGNDVDKVSQCAASIQQSTRVRNKDIRKFLDGIYVSEKGTVVKDF' A
#
# COMPACT_ATOMS: atom_id res chain seq x y z
N ASP A 1 -0.53 7.61 -10.29
CA ASP A 1 -0.40 6.19 -10.64
C ASP A 1 -0.86 5.31 -9.50
N GLU A 2 -1.39 4.13 -9.82
CA GLU A 2 -2.02 3.22 -8.87
C GLU A 2 -1.41 1.82 -8.98
N LEU A 3 -1.29 1.14 -7.84
CA LEU A 3 -0.82 -0.24 -7.73
C LEU A 3 -1.89 -1.08 -7.05
N ILE A 4 -2.34 -2.16 -7.70
CA ILE A 4 -3.34 -3.08 -7.16
C ILE A 4 -2.64 -4.37 -6.74
N LEU A 5 -2.79 -4.73 -5.46
CA LEU A 5 -2.29 -5.99 -4.90
C LEU A 5 -3.48 -6.95 -4.72
N THR A 6 -3.43 -8.09 -5.40
CA THR A 6 -4.43 -9.15 -5.30
C THR A 6 -3.80 -10.45 -4.81
N GLY A 7 -4.56 -11.25 -4.08
CA GLY A 7 -4.13 -12.55 -3.61
C GLY A 7 -5.24 -13.23 -2.81
N ASN A 8 -5.15 -14.56 -2.71
CA ASN A 8 -6.14 -15.37 -2.00
C ASN A 8 -6.02 -15.24 -0.47
N ASP A 9 -4.85 -14.85 0.02
CA ASP A 9 -4.54 -14.76 1.45
C ASP A 9 -4.38 -13.29 1.85
N VAL A 10 -5.34 -12.80 2.66
CA VAL A 10 -5.41 -11.39 3.08
C VAL A 10 -4.22 -10.97 3.93
N ASP A 11 -3.66 -11.88 4.74
CA ASP A 11 -2.55 -11.56 5.64
C ASP A 11 -1.28 -11.34 4.83
N LYS A 12 -1.02 -12.22 3.86
CA LYS A 12 0.14 -12.07 2.95
C LYS A 12 0.01 -10.83 2.08
N VAL A 13 -1.17 -10.57 1.52
CA VAL A 13 -1.40 -9.37 0.69
C VAL A 13 -1.22 -8.10 1.53
N SER A 14 -1.74 -8.09 2.75
CA SER A 14 -1.60 -6.96 3.68
C SER A 14 -0.14 -6.74 4.10
N GLN A 15 0.60 -7.81 4.39
CA GLN A 15 2.01 -7.73 4.74
C GLN A 15 2.87 -7.23 3.57
N CYS A 16 2.58 -7.68 2.35
CA CYS A 16 3.23 -7.18 1.14
C CYS A 16 2.97 -5.68 0.94
N ALA A 17 1.71 -5.24 1.07
CA ALA A 17 1.35 -3.82 0.98
C ALA A 17 2.11 -2.96 2.00
N ALA A 18 2.17 -3.42 3.27
CA ALA A 18 2.92 -2.74 4.32
C ALA A 18 4.43 -2.66 4.03
N SER A 19 5.00 -3.73 3.49
CA SER A 19 6.43 -3.80 3.14
C SER A 19 6.79 -2.79 2.03
N ILE A 20 5.95 -2.67 1.00
CA ILE A 20 6.14 -1.71 -0.10
C ILE A 20 6.08 -0.27 0.42
N GLN A 21 5.09 0.04 1.27
CA GLN A 21 4.97 1.36 1.89
C GLN A 21 6.21 1.70 2.72
N GLN A 22 6.69 0.75 3.54
CA GLN A 22 7.90 0.98 4.35
C GLN A 22 9.15 1.17 3.50
N SER A 23 9.27 0.45 2.38
CA SER A 23 10.43 0.55 1.49
C SER A 23 10.46 1.86 0.71
N THR A 24 9.31 2.47 0.41
CA THR A 24 9.20 3.70 -0.39
C THR A 24 9.13 4.98 0.45
N ARG A 25 9.10 4.86 1.78
CA ARG A 25 9.06 6.00 2.69
C ARG A 25 10.37 6.80 2.61
N VAL A 26 10.23 8.11 2.39
CA VAL A 26 11.35 9.06 2.35
C VAL A 26 12.15 9.00 3.66
N ARG A 27 13.47 8.82 3.54
CA ARG A 27 14.43 8.85 4.65
C ARG A 27 15.19 10.18 4.65
N ASN A 28 15.61 10.63 5.83
CA ASN A 28 16.49 11.80 6.02
C ASN A 28 15.93 13.14 5.48
N LYS A 29 14.60 13.29 5.41
CA LYS A 29 13.90 14.56 5.11
C LYS A 29 12.68 14.72 6.04
N ASP A 30 12.14 15.94 6.15
CA ASP A 30 10.89 16.18 6.89
C ASP A 30 9.69 15.58 6.14
N ILE A 31 9.15 14.50 6.69
CA ILE A 31 8.02 13.74 6.15
C ILE A 31 6.72 14.56 6.05
N ARG A 32 6.62 15.70 6.74
CA ARG A 32 5.44 16.59 6.66
C ARG A 32 5.50 17.53 5.46
N LYS A 33 6.70 17.69 4.87
CA LYS A 33 6.92 18.50 3.67
C LYS A 33 7.11 17.63 2.43
N PHE A 34 7.77 16.49 2.59
CA PHE A 34 7.97 15.50 1.54
C PHE A 34 7.00 14.34 1.78
N LEU A 35 5.80 14.49 1.23
CA LEU A 35 4.70 13.52 1.33
C LEU A 35 4.84 12.35 0.34
N ASP A 36 5.94 12.30 -0.41
CA ASP A 36 6.21 11.24 -1.38
C ASP A 36 6.23 9.87 -0.68
N GLY A 37 5.50 8.93 -1.25
CA GLY A 37 5.37 7.57 -0.73
C GLY A 37 4.19 6.85 -1.37
N ILE A 38 4.17 5.54 -1.23
CA ILE A 38 3.03 4.71 -1.63
C ILE A 38 2.14 4.50 -0.40
N TYR A 39 0.84 4.77 -0.54
CA TYR A 39 -0.14 4.66 0.54
C TYR A 39 -1.30 3.76 0.11
N VAL A 40 -1.93 3.12 1.09
CA VAL A 40 -3.12 2.31 0.86
C VAL A 40 -4.33 3.23 0.71
N SER A 41 -4.94 3.25 -0.46
CA SER A 41 -6.17 4.01 -0.76
C SER A 41 -7.42 3.28 -0.29
N GLU A 42 -7.57 2.00 -0.68
CA GLU A 42 -8.74 1.18 -0.41
C GLU A 42 -8.31 -0.26 -0.06
N LYS A 43 -9.10 -0.93 0.79
CA LYS A 43 -8.98 -2.36 1.09
C LYS A 43 -10.33 -3.01 0.81
N GLY A 44 -10.33 -4.04 -0.04
CA GLY A 44 -11.56 -4.75 -0.39
C GLY A 44 -11.27 -6.08 -1.08
N THR A 45 -12.33 -6.83 -1.36
CA THR A 45 -12.27 -8.03 -2.19
C THR A 45 -12.25 -7.67 -3.67
N VAL A 46 -11.56 -8.48 -4.47
CA VAL A 46 -11.47 -8.31 -5.92
C VAL A 46 -12.82 -8.54 -6.58
N VAL A 47 -13.59 -9.50 -6.05
CA VAL A 47 -14.98 -9.73 -6.46
C VAL A 47 -15.87 -8.79 -5.66
N LYS A 48 -16.57 -7.90 -6.38
CA LYS A 48 -17.67 -7.11 -5.83
C LYS A 48 -18.93 -7.93 -6.05
N ASP A 49 -19.63 -8.28 -4.97
CA ASP A 49 -20.96 -8.89 -5.08
C ASP A 49 -21.89 -7.83 -5.69
N PHE A 50 -22.47 -8.17 -6.85
CA PHE A 50 -23.38 -7.33 -7.62
C PHE A 50 -24.82 -7.47 -7.14
#